data_AF-A0A935MAR5-F1
#
_entry.id   AF-A0A935MAR5-F1
#
_cell.length_a   1.000
_cell.length_b   1.000
_cell.length_c   1.000
_cell.angle_alpha   90.00
_cell.angle_beta   90.00
_cell.angle_gamma   90.00
#
_symmetry.space_group_name_H-M   'P 1'
#
loop_
_entity.id
_entity.type
_entity.pdbx_description
1 polymer ?
#
loop_
_entity_poly.entity_id
_entity_poly.type
_entity_poly.pdbx_seq_one_letter_code
_entity_poly.pdbx_strand_id
1 'polypeptide(L)'
;MKTSPTFTLLEAANWHDYELLDSGDGLKMERFGKYIFSRPESQAMWSRALPASEWNNVHAVFQPTAEESGGHWVEKKKLPEKWEMKYPLPHVQNLTFSVMTTPGRHLGVFPEVASHWDFMADSVRTAGRPAKVLNLFGYTGLASLAAAAAGAQVTHVDASKKSVGWARENPRPIWPERKTHPLDRGGCGEICSARRKARHEIRRHHSRPAQIWTRPER
;
A
#
# COMPACT_ATOMS: atom_id res chain seq x y z
N MET A 1 -36.18 -9.47 -17.50
CA MET A 1 -35.85 -8.58 -16.37
C MET A 1 -34.35 -8.38 -16.36
N LYS A 2 -33.83 -7.14 -16.41
CA LYS A 2 -32.40 -6.88 -16.27
C LYS A 2 -32.08 -6.95 -14.77
N THR A 3 -31.23 -7.86 -14.35
CA THR A 3 -30.72 -7.94 -12.97
C THR A 3 -29.89 -6.69 -12.70
N SER A 4 -30.25 -5.93 -11.67
CA SER A 4 -29.43 -4.81 -11.20
C SER A 4 -28.03 -5.31 -10.82
N PRO A 5 -26.96 -4.54 -11.09
CA PRO A 5 -25.63 -4.93 -10.69
C PRO A 5 -25.54 -5.05 -9.17
N THR A 6 -24.93 -6.13 -8.69
CA THR A 6 -24.62 -6.32 -7.27
C THR A 6 -23.31 -5.59 -6.95
N PHE A 7 -23.33 -4.78 -5.89
CA PHE A 7 -22.14 -4.12 -5.36
C PHE A 7 -21.67 -4.82 -4.09
N THR A 8 -20.37 -5.08 -3.99
CA THR A 8 -19.74 -5.57 -2.76
C THR A 8 -18.87 -4.46 -2.20
N LEU A 9 -19.19 -4.00 -1.00
CA LEU A 9 -18.35 -3.06 -0.26
C LEU A 9 -17.27 -3.83 0.49
N LEU A 10 -16.01 -3.48 0.26
CA LEU A 10 -14.87 -4.04 1.00
C LEU A 10 -14.34 -2.99 1.96
N GLU A 11 -14.26 -3.33 3.24
CA GLU A 11 -13.73 -2.48 4.30
C GLU A 11 -12.35 -2.98 4.77
N ALA A 12 -11.46 -2.05 5.12
CA ALA A 12 -10.18 -2.34 5.74
C ALA A 12 -10.29 -2.31 7.28
N ALA A 13 -11.04 -3.25 7.85
CA ALA A 13 -11.44 -3.21 9.26
C ALA A 13 -10.32 -3.51 10.27
N ASN A 14 -9.20 -4.10 9.83
CA ASN A 14 -8.15 -4.62 10.71
C ASN A 14 -7.07 -3.59 11.08
N TRP A 15 -7.22 -2.33 10.70
CA TRP A 15 -6.22 -1.30 11.02
C TRP A 15 -6.21 -0.95 12.51
N HIS A 16 -5.01 -0.91 13.07
CA HIS A 16 -4.74 -0.33 14.40
C HIS A 16 -3.90 0.95 14.28
N ASP A 17 -2.86 0.88 13.44
CA ASP A 17 -1.94 1.99 13.22
C ASP A 17 -2.48 3.02 12.22
N TYR A 18 -3.57 2.76 11.51
CA TYR A 18 -4.23 3.74 10.65
C TYR A 18 -5.65 4.00 11.11
N GLU A 19 -6.08 5.25 10.96
CA GLU A 19 -7.46 5.65 11.22
C GLU A 19 -7.81 6.91 10.43
N LEU A 20 -9.00 6.94 9.81
CA LEU A 20 -9.59 8.17 9.31
C LEU A 20 -10.36 8.82 10.47
N LEU A 21 -9.85 9.93 10.99
CA LEU A 21 -10.40 10.59 12.18
C LEU A 21 -11.58 11.50 11.84
N ASP A 22 -11.47 12.27 10.75
CA ASP A 22 -12.52 13.16 10.26
C ASP A 22 -12.32 13.47 8.78
N SER A 23 -13.36 13.93 8.11
CA SER A 23 -13.30 14.41 6.74
C SER A 23 -14.39 15.44 6.46
N GLY A 24 -14.12 16.33 5.52
CA GLY A 24 -15.06 17.36 5.11
C GLY A 24 -14.34 18.59 4.58
N ASP A 25 -15.09 19.50 3.98
CA ASP A 25 -14.61 20.74 3.35
C ASP A 25 -13.47 20.48 2.34
N GLY A 26 -13.51 19.34 1.64
CA GLY A 26 -12.49 18.93 0.68
C GLY A 26 -11.19 18.40 1.30
N LEU A 27 -11.20 18.06 2.60
CA LEU A 27 -10.06 17.57 3.36
C LEU A 27 -10.37 16.25 4.07
N LYS A 28 -9.32 15.54 4.46
CA LYS A 28 -9.37 14.40 5.38
C LYS A 28 -8.27 14.48 6.43
N MET A 29 -8.61 14.09 7.65
CA MET A 29 -7.72 14.02 8.79
C MET A 29 -7.49 12.56 9.14
N GLU A 30 -6.24 12.12 9.05
CA GLU A 30 -5.87 10.71 9.16
C GLU A 30 -4.73 10.52 10.16
N ARG A 31 -4.79 9.44 10.94
CA ARG A 31 -3.72 8.99 11.82
C ARG A 31 -2.90 7.90 11.13
N PHE A 32 -1.58 8.04 11.16
CA PHE A 32 -0.60 7.04 10.73
C PHE A 32 0.39 6.81 11.87
N GLY A 33 0.25 5.67 12.56
CA GLY A 33 0.87 5.38 13.84
C GLY A 33 0.37 6.35 14.91
N LYS A 34 1.29 7.17 15.42
CA LYS A 34 1.01 8.22 16.43
C LYS A 34 0.87 9.63 15.83
N TYR A 35 1.07 9.78 14.53
CA TYR A 35 1.09 11.08 13.86
C TYR A 35 -0.20 11.30 13.09
N ILE A 36 -0.67 12.54 13.10
CA ILE A 36 -1.95 12.94 12.51
C ILE A 36 -1.68 13.91 11.37
N PHE A 37 -2.31 13.69 10.22
CA PHE A 37 -2.08 14.44 9.00
C PHE A 37 -3.40 15.00 8.47
N SER A 38 -3.36 16.19 7.88
CA SER A 38 -4.45 16.73 7.08
C SER A 38 -4.05 16.70 5.61
N ARG A 39 -4.90 16.10 4.77
CA ARG A 39 -4.66 15.97 3.33
C ARG A 39 -5.89 16.40 2.52
N PRO A 40 -5.71 16.88 1.28
CA PRO A 40 -6.83 17.11 0.38
C PRO A 40 -7.56 15.82 0.01
N GLU A 41 -8.88 15.88 0.00
CA GLU A 41 -9.80 14.86 -0.48
C GLU A 41 -10.99 15.56 -1.13
N SER A 42 -10.92 15.81 -2.44
CA SER A 42 -11.93 16.60 -3.16
C SER A 42 -13.33 15.97 -3.14
N GLN A 43 -13.42 14.67 -2.87
CA GLN A 43 -14.70 13.96 -2.75
C GLN A 43 -15.37 14.16 -1.39
N ALA A 44 -14.65 14.65 -0.37
CA ALA A 44 -15.19 14.94 0.97
C ALA A 44 -15.89 16.31 0.99
N MET A 45 -16.99 16.44 0.23
CA MET A 45 -17.73 17.70 0.04
C MET A 45 -18.65 18.07 1.21
N TRP A 46 -18.83 17.18 2.17
CA TRP A 46 -19.62 17.42 3.38
C TRP A 46 -18.86 18.29 4.39
N SER A 47 -19.55 18.81 5.40
CA SER A 47 -18.90 19.56 6.48
C SER A 47 -18.14 18.64 7.44
N ARG A 48 -17.04 19.15 7.99
CA ARG A 48 -16.26 18.46 9.02
C ARG A 48 -17.07 18.25 10.29
N ALA A 49 -16.91 17.08 10.93
CA ALA A 49 -17.63 16.76 12.16
C ALA A 49 -16.87 17.23 13.42
N LEU A 50 -15.54 17.21 13.40
CA LEU A 50 -14.71 17.63 14.52
C LEU A 50 -14.47 19.14 14.54
N PRO A 51 -14.30 19.75 15.73
CA PRO A 51 -14.07 21.18 15.84
C PRO A 51 -12.72 21.59 15.22
N ALA A 52 -12.62 22.85 14.81
CA ALA A 52 -11.42 23.39 14.19
C ALA A 52 -10.15 23.26 15.06
N SER A 53 -10.29 23.18 16.39
CA SER A 53 -9.18 22.91 17.31
C SER A 53 -8.46 21.59 17.02
N GLU A 54 -9.21 20.52 16.69
CA GLU A 54 -8.63 19.22 16.35
C GLU A 54 -7.86 19.29 15.03
N TRP A 55 -8.46 19.92 14.02
CA TRP A 55 -7.83 20.15 12.71
C TRP A 55 -6.57 21.04 12.79
N ASN A 56 -6.52 21.94 13.77
CA ASN A 56 -5.34 22.77 14.03
C ASN A 56 -4.23 22.00 14.76
N ASN A 57 -4.57 20.92 15.47
CA ASN A 57 -3.67 20.12 16.30
C ASN A 57 -2.98 18.95 15.56
N VAL A 58 -3.14 18.87 14.24
CA VAL A 58 -2.44 17.87 13.39
C VAL A 58 -0.92 18.08 13.40
N HIS A 59 -0.16 17.05 13.04
CA HIS A 59 1.31 17.10 13.00
C HIS A 59 1.84 17.69 11.70
N ALA A 60 1.20 17.40 10.57
CA ALA A 60 1.53 18.03 9.29
C ALA A 60 0.30 18.16 8.37
N VAL A 61 0.36 19.13 7.48
CA VAL A 61 -0.67 19.40 6.46
C VAL A 61 -0.02 19.31 5.10
N PHE A 62 -0.63 18.59 4.16
CA PHE A 62 -0.20 18.67 2.77
C PHE A 62 -0.88 19.87 2.09
N GLN A 63 -0.08 20.81 1.60
CA GLN A 63 -0.55 22.01 0.91
C GLN A 63 -0.38 21.80 -0.61
N PRO A 64 -1.49 21.69 -1.37
CA PRO A 64 -1.42 21.63 -2.83
C PRO A 64 -0.87 22.94 -3.40
N THR A 65 0.10 22.83 -4.29
CA THR A 65 0.68 23.96 -5.03
C THR A 65 0.91 23.54 -6.48
N ALA A 66 1.32 24.48 -7.33
CA ALA A 66 1.70 24.23 -8.71
C ALA A 66 3.11 23.61 -8.87
N GLU A 67 3.73 23.15 -7.78
CA GLU A 67 5.02 22.45 -7.81
C GLU A 67 4.92 21.13 -8.59
N GLU A 68 6.06 20.64 -9.09
CA GLU A 68 6.13 19.39 -9.85
C GLU A 68 5.58 18.18 -9.05
N SER A 69 5.75 18.19 -7.73
CA SER A 69 5.21 17.17 -6.80
C SER A 69 3.72 17.33 -6.48
N GLY A 70 3.08 18.39 -6.96
CA GLY A 70 1.69 18.75 -6.70
C GLY A 70 1.42 19.37 -5.34
N GLY A 71 2.47 19.83 -4.65
CA GLY A 71 2.41 20.40 -3.30
C GLY A 71 3.61 20.04 -2.43
N HIS A 72 3.55 20.47 -1.17
CA HIS A 72 4.55 20.16 -0.15
C HIS A 72 3.89 19.93 1.23
N TRP A 73 4.65 19.35 2.16
CA TRP A 73 4.23 19.18 3.54
C TRP A 73 4.61 20.38 4.38
N VAL A 74 3.66 20.90 5.15
CA VAL A 74 3.87 21.90 6.18
C VAL A 74 3.83 21.19 7.54
N GLU A 75 5.00 21.02 8.16
CA GLU A 75 5.13 20.41 9.48
C GLU A 75 4.75 21.42 10.58
N LYS A 76 3.74 21.09 11.38
CA LYS A 76 3.31 21.88 12.54
C LYS A 76 3.99 21.41 13.83
N LYS A 77 4.35 20.13 13.88
CA LYS A 77 5.00 19.46 15.01
C LYS A 77 6.17 18.65 14.48
N LYS A 78 7.19 18.43 15.32
CA LYS A 78 8.36 17.63 14.96
C LYS A 78 7.95 16.23 14.53
N LEU A 79 8.29 15.86 13.31
CA LEU A 79 8.15 14.51 12.78
C LEU A 79 9.53 13.83 12.70
N PRO A 80 9.59 12.50 12.89
CA PRO A 80 10.76 11.73 12.49
C PRO A 80 10.81 11.65 10.97
N GLU A 81 12.00 11.44 10.41
CA GLU A 81 12.17 11.22 8.97
C GLU A 81 11.34 10.03 8.48
N LYS A 82 11.25 8.97 9.29
CA LYS A 82 10.55 7.73 8.97
C LYS A 82 10.04 7.09 10.26
N TRP A 83 8.87 6.47 10.22
CA TRP A 83 8.34 5.70 11.35
C TRP A 83 7.73 4.38 10.91
N GLU A 84 7.67 3.44 11.85
CA GLU A 84 7.12 2.11 11.62
C GLU A 84 5.61 2.10 11.82
N MET A 85 4.92 1.34 10.98
CA MET A 85 3.52 0.97 11.10
C MET A 85 3.37 -0.53 10.94
N LYS A 86 2.30 -1.05 11.54
CA LYS A 86 1.94 -2.47 11.51
C LYS A 86 0.52 -2.65 11.01
N TYR A 87 0.33 -3.76 10.30
CA TYR A 87 -0.99 -4.23 9.90
C TYR A 87 -1.11 -5.72 10.22
N PRO A 88 -2.10 -6.14 11.02
CA PRO A 88 -2.31 -7.55 11.32
C PRO A 88 -2.88 -8.25 10.08
N LEU A 89 -2.26 -9.38 9.70
CA LEU A 89 -2.78 -10.23 8.64
C LEU A 89 -3.47 -11.46 9.22
N PRO A 90 -4.54 -11.97 8.59
CA PRO A 90 -5.23 -13.17 9.06
C PRO A 90 -4.30 -14.40 9.04
N HIS A 91 -4.15 -15.04 10.21
CA HIS A 91 -3.48 -16.34 10.40
C HIS A 91 -2.00 -16.39 9.96
N VAL A 92 -1.35 -15.26 9.76
CA VAL A 92 0.07 -15.15 9.39
C VAL A 92 0.74 -14.02 10.17
N GLN A 93 2.05 -13.82 9.99
CA GLN A 93 2.77 -12.74 10.65
C GLN A 93 2.27 -11.36 10.21
N ASN A 94 2.14 -10.43 11.17
CA ASN A 94 1.80 -9.03 10.91
C ASN A 94 2.78 -8.40 9.90
N LEU A 95 2.24 -7.59 9.00
CA LEU A 95 3.06 -6.72 8.18
C LEU A 95 3.67 -5.65 9.08
N THR A 96 4.97 -5.47 8.94
CA THR A 96 5.70 -4.34 9.51
C THR A 96 6.33 -3.59 8.35
N PHE A 97 6.11 -2.29 8.28
CA PHE A 97 6.58 -1.46 7.19
C PHE A 97 6.79 -0.03 7.67
N SER A 98 7.49 0.75 6.89
CA SER A 98 7.76 2.13 7.25
C SER A 98 7.07 3.13 6.35
N VAL A 99 6.68 4.24 6.96
CA VAL A 99 6.01 5.38 6.33
C VAL A 99 6.82 6.66 6.60
N MET A 100 6.69 7.63 5.70
CA MET A 100 7.33 8.94 5.80
C MET A 100 6.59 9.96 4.95
N THR A 101 6.78 11.24 5.24
CA THR A 101 6.36 12.31 4.33
C THR A 101 7.18 12.21 3.04
N THR A 102 6.50 12.20 1.90
CA THR A 102 7.16 12.22 0.58
C THR A 102 7.05 13.62 -0.01
N PRO A 103 7.79 13.95 -1.09
CA PRO A 103 7.56 15.22 -1.80
C PRO A 103 6.11 15.40 -2.25
N GLY A 104 5.39 14.30 -2.53
CA GLY A 104 3.96 14.33 -2.83
C GLY A 104 3.06 14.04 -1.62
N ARG A 105 1.75 13.99 -1.86
CA ARG A 105 0.72 13.77 -0.82
C ARG A 105 0.69 12.36 -0.19
N HIS A 106 1.52 11.44 -0.68
CA HIS A 106 1.52 10.05 -0.25
C HIS A 106 2.47 9.85 0.94
N LEU A 107 2.15 8.90 1.81
CA LEU A 107 2.94 8.58 3.02
C LEU A 107 3.64 7.21 2.95
N GLY A 108 3.58 6.52 1.81
CA GLY A 108 4.18 5.19 1.64
C GLY A 108 3.21 4.01 1.79
N VAL A 109 1.93 4.26 2.10
CA VAL A 109 0.89 3.24 2.20
C VAL A 109 -0.46 3.77 1.70
N PHE A 110 -1.28 2.87 1.15
CA PHE A 110 -2.68 3.07 0.80
C PHE A 110 -3.53 2.20 1.74
N PRO A 111 -4.01 2.73 2.88
CA PRO A 111 -4.70 1.93 3.88
C PRO A 111 -5.98 1.27 3.37
N GLU A 112 -6.64 1.89 2.39
CA GLU A 112 -7.89 1.42 1.80
C GLU A 112 -7.77 0.08 1.07
N VAL A 113 -6.56 -0.31 0.63
CA VAL A 113 -6.35 -1.58 -0.08
C VAL A 113 -6.02 -2.75 0.83
N ALA A 114 -6.05 -2.56 2.15
CA ALA A 114 -5.61 -3.59 3.10
C ALA A 114 -6.49 -4.85 3.10
N SER A 115 -7.78 -4.72 2.80
CA SER A 115 -8.68 -5.87 2.59
C SER A 115 -8.23 -6.79 1.45
N HIS A 116 -7.51 -6.26 0.45
CA HIS A 116 -6.90 -7.09 -0.59
C HIS A 116 -5.67 -7.85 -0.08
N TRP A 117 -4.95 -7.31 0.91
CA TRP A 117 -3.83 -8.03 1.52
C TRP A 117 -4.34 -9.21 2.35
N ASP A 118 -5.43 -9.03 3.10
CA ASP A 118 -6.13 -10.10 3.82
C ASP A 118 -6.55 -11.21 2.86
N PHE A 119 -7.28 -10.83 1.81
CA PHE A 119 -7.71 -11.76 0.77
C PHE A 119 -6.53 -12.51 0.12
N MET A 120 -5.43 -11.81 -0.17
CA MET A 120 -4.26 -12.40 -0.79
C MET A 120 -3.56 -13.39 0.14
N ALA A 121 -3.40 -13.05 1.42
CA ALA A 121 -2.83 -13.94 2.41
C ALA A 121 -3.69 -15.21 2.60
N ASP A 122 -5.01 -15.05 2.70
CA ASP A 122 -5.96 -16.15 2.80
C ASP A 122 -5.95 -17.06 1.57
N SER A 123 -5.93 -16.46 0.38
CA SER A 123 -5.90 -17.19 -0.89
C SER A 123 -4.62 -18.01 -1.04
N VAL A 124 -3.48 -17.46 -0.65
CA VAL A 124 -2.19 -18.18 -0.69
C VAL A 124 -2.19 -19.33 0.31
N ARG A 125 -2.68 -19.10 1.54
CA ARG A 125 -2.71 -20.12 2.59
C ARG A 125 -3.63 -21.29 2.24
N THR A 126 -4.80 -21.00 1.66
CA THR A 126 -5.81 -22.02 1.33
C THR A 126 -5.60 -22.69 -0.03
N ALA A 127 -4.62 -22.24 -0.82
CA ALA A 127 -4.37 -22.76 -2.16
C ALA A 127 -4.02 -24.27 -2.21
N GLY A 128 -3.58 -24.87 -1.10
CA GLY A 128 -3.20 -26.28 -1.02
C GLY A 128 -1.99 -26.66 -1.89
N ARG A 129 -1.27 -25.68 -2.44
CA ARG A 129 -0.11 -25.85 -3.31
C ARG A 129 0.84 -24.65 -3.19
N PRO A 130 2.13 -24.79 -3.55
CA PRO A 130 3.04 -23.65 -3.63
C PRO A 130 2.50 -22.56 -4.57
N ALA A 131 2.20 -21.39 -4.02
CA ALA A 131 1.67 -20.25 -4.75
C ALA A 131 2.78 -19.40 -5.39
N LYS A 132 2.51 -18.87 -6.59
CA LYS A 132 3.35 -17.88 -7.25
C LYS A 132 2.51 -16.62 -7.49
N VAL A 133 2.96 -15.48 -6.97
CA VAL A 133 2.22 -14.21 -7.03
C VAL A 133 3.02 -13.18 -7.84
N LEU A 134 2.39 -12.60 -8.86
CA LEU A 134 2.94 -11.49 -9.62
C LEU A 134 2.23 -10.20 -9.18
N ASN A 135 2.98 -9.29 -8.54
CA ASN A 135 2.49 -7.99 -8.13
C ASN A 135 3.02 -6.91 -9.09
N LEU A 136 2.12 -6.32 -9.88
CA LEU A 136 2.43 -5.28 -10.85
C LEU A 136 2.05 -3.92 -10.27
N PHE A 137 2.92 -2.91 -10.48
CA PHE A 137 2.78 -1.59 -9.86
C PHE A 137 2.77 -1.69 -8.33
N GLY A 138 3.70 -2.49 -7.80
CA GLY A 138 3.68 -2.91 -6.41
C GLY A 138 4.03 -1.83 -5.39
N TYR A 139 4.47 -0.64 -5.82
CA TYR A 139 4.80 0.50 -4.97
C TYR A 139 5.77 0.13 -3.82
N THR A 140 5.44 0.44 -2.57
CA THR A 140 6.21 0.10 -1.36
C THR A 140 6.11 -1.37 -0.97
N GLY A 141 5.46 -2.20 -1.79
CA GLY A 141 5.56 -3.66 -1.71
C GLY A 141 4.68 -4.33 -0.67
N LEU A 142 3.74 -3.65 -0.03
CA LEU A 142 2.93 -4.25 1.05
C LEU A 142 2.13 -5.49 0.62
N ALA A 143 1.51 -5.46 -0.57
CA ALA A 143 0.84 -6.65 -1.12
C ALA A 143 1.83 -7.80 -1.41
N SER A 144 3.05 -7.48 -1.84
CA SER A 144 4.12 -8.47 -2.02
C SER A 144 4.56 -9.08 -0.69
N LEU A 145 4.65 -8.27 0.37
CA LEU A 145 4.96 -8.74 1.72
C LEU A 145 3.82 -9.60 2.26
N ALA A 146 2.55 -9.25 2.01
CA ALA A 146 1.39 -10.04 2.43
C ALA A 146 1.38 -11.43 1.81
N ALA A 147 1.54 -11.52 0.48
CA ALA A 147 1.66 -12.80 -0.21
C ALA A 147 2.85 -13.62 0.29
N ALA A 148 4.00 -12.98 0.50
CA ALA A 148 5.19 -13.64 1.00
C ALA A 148 5.04 -14.14 2.44
N ALA A 149 4.37 -13.37 3.31
CA ALA A 149 4.08 -13.77 4.69
C ALA A 149 3.17 -15.01 4.74
N ALA A 150 2.29 -15.17 3.75
CA ALA A 150 1.49 -16.38 3.58
C ALA A 150 2.22 -17.55 2.89
N GLY A 151 3.49 -17.38 2.49
CA GLY A 151 4.32 -18.44 1.92
C GLY A 151 4.38 -18.47 0.38
N ALA A 152 3.91 -17.43 -0.32
CA ALA A 152 4.01 -17.38 -1.77
C ALA A 152 5.43 -17.04 -2.26
N GLN A 153 5.77 -17.56 -3.44
CA GLN A 153 6.89 -17.04 -4.23
C GLN A 153 6.43 -15.80 -4.98
N VAL A 154 7.01 -14.64 -4.67
CA VAL A 154 6.54 -13.35 -5.18
C VAL A 154 7.49 -12.81 -6.26
N THR A 155 6.90 -12.27 -7.33
CA THR A 155 7.58 -11.41 -8.29
C THR A 155 6.99 -10.02 -8.16
N HIS A 156 7.79 -9.05 -7.71
CA HIS A 156 7.41 -7.65 -7.56
C HIS A 156 7.93 -6.81 -8.73
N VAL A 157 7.04 -6.01 -9.31
CA VAL A 157 7.37 -5.14 -10.43
C VAL A 157 6.85 -3.73 -10.18
N ASP A 158 7.76 -2.76 -10.18
CA ASP A 158 7.45 -1.34 -10.20
C ASP A 158 8.43 -0.61 -11.15
N ALA A 159 7.99 0.51 -11.73
CA ALA A 159 8.82 1.29 -12.63
C ALA A 159 9.77 2.25 -11.87
N SER A 160 9.41 2.63 -10.64
CA SER A 160 10.16 3.56 -9.81
C SER A 160 11.23 2.82 -9.01
N LYS A 161 12.51 3.13 -9.28
CA LYS A 161 13.65 2.63 -8.48
C LYS A 161 13.51 3.01 -7.01
N LYS A 162 12.97 4.20 -6.71
CA LYS A 162 12.71 4.67 -5.33
C LYS A 162 11.67 3.78 -4.63
N SER A 163 10.58 3.44 -5.31
CA SER A 163 9.53 2.55 -4.77
C SER A 163 10.06 1.14 -4.50
N VAL A 164 10.84 0.58 -5.43
CA VAL A 164 11.48 -0.74 -5.25
C VAL A 164 12.51 -0.72 -4.11
N GLY A 165 13.28 0.37 -3.98
CA GLY A 165 14.19 0.57 -2.86
C GLY A 165 13.46 0.55 -1.52
N TRP A 166 12.40 1.35 -1.40
CA TRP A 166 11.56 1.39 -0.20
C TRP A 166 10.94 0.01 0.11
N ALA A 167 10.43 -0.70 -0.90
CA ALA A 167 9.90 -2.05 -0.72
C ALA A 167 10.94 -3.03 -0.14
N ARG A 168 12.22 -2.88 -0.51
CA ARG A 168 13.34 -3.70 0.01
C ARG A 168 13.78 -3.34 1.42
N GLU A 169 13.57 -2.09 1.83
CA GLU A 169 13.87 -1.63 3.18
C GLU A 169 12.82 -2.09 4.20
N ASN A 170 11.61 -2.42 3.75
CA ASN A 170 10.57 -2.93 4.64
C ASN A 170 10.97 -4.31 5.21
N PRO A 171 10.73 -4.56 6.51
CA PRO A 171 11.02 -5.83 7.15
C PRO A 171 10.49 -7.05 6.39
N ARG A 172 11.30 -8.11 6.37
CA ARG A 172 10.91 -9.37 5.74
C ARG A 172 10.01 -10.16 6.68
N PRO A 173 8.99 -10.87 6.16
CA PRO A 173 8.33 -11.92 6.91
C PRO A 173 9.38 -12.99 7.30
N ILE A 174 9.36 -13.42 8.56
CA ILE A 174 10.29 -14.43 9.06
C ILE A 174 9.74 -15.80 8.66
N TRP A 175 10.53 -16.59 7.90
CA TRP A 175 10.20 -17.98 7.56
C TRP A 175 11.17 -18.94 8.26
N PRO A 176 10.70 -20.08 8.80
CA PRO A 176 11.55 -21.06 9.50
C PRO A 176 12.64 -21.71 8.61
N GLU A 177 12.53 -21.67 7.29
CA GLU A 177 13.52 -22.20 6.34
C GLU A 177 13.96 -21.18 5.26
N ARG A 178 15.15 -20.59 5.42
CA ARG A 178 15.68 -19.55 4.51
C ARG A 178 15.67 -19.99 3.04
N LYS A 179 15.00 -19.24 2.14
CA LYS A 179 15.39 -19.09 0.73
C LYS A 179 14.99 -17.71 0.16
N THR A 180 15.96 -16.78 0.07
CA THR A 180 15.94 -15.49 -0.69
C THR A 180 14.82 -14.47 -0.38
N HIS A 181 15.07 -13.15 -0.44
CA HIS A 181 14.00 -12.15 -0.25
C HIS A 181 12.93 -12.34 -1.33
N PRO A 182 11.63 -12.16 -1.00
CA PRO A 182 10.56 -12.02 -1.99
C PRO A 182 10.84 -11.00 -3.11
N LEU A 183 11.73 -10.03 -2.88
CA LEU A 183 12.08 -8.95 -3.81
C LEU A 183 13.45 -9.17 -4.48
N ASP A 184 14.19 -10.24 -4.14
CA ASP A 184 15.52 -10.54 -4.70
C ASP A 184 15.42 -11.20 -6.09
N ARG A 185 14.31 -11.87 -6.42
CA ARG A 185 14.11 -12.49 -7.76
C ARG A 185 13.61 -11.53 -8.82
N GLY A 186 13.37 -10.26 -8.47
CA GLY A 186 12.86 -9.22 -9.35
C GLY A 186 13.93 -8.28 -9.91
N GLY A 187 15.17 -8.75 -10.11
CA GLY A 187 16.26 -7.95 -10.68
C GLY A 187 15.88 -7.32 -12.01
N CYS A 188 15.78 -5.99 -12.06
CA CYS A 188 16.03 -5.24 -13.27
C CYS A 188 16.57 -3.87 -12.84
N GLY A 189 17.89 -3.71 -12.94
CA GLY A 189 18.57 -2.41 -12.85
C GLY A 189 18.26 -1.49 -14.03
N GLU A 190 17.54 -2.00 -15.04
CA GLU A 190 17.09 -1.26 -16.22
C GLU A 190 15.65 -0.78 -16.03
N ILE A 191 15.43 0.50 -16.34
CA ILE A 191 14.11 1.14 -16.37
C ILE A 191 13.37 0.59 -17.60
N CYS A 192 12.89 -0.64 -17.53
CA CYS A 192 11.91 -1.18 -18.46
C CYS A 192 10.52 -0.83 -17.92
N SER A 193 9.65 -0.28 -18.78
CA SER A 193 8.23 -0.06 -18.45
C SER A 193 7.64 -1.29 -17.76
N ALA A 194 6.93 -1.09 -16.65
CA ALA A 194 6.27 -2.16 -15.91
C ALA A 194 5.40 -3.04 -16.82
N ARG A 195 4.79 -2.47 -17.87
CA ARG A 195 4.03 -3.19 -18.90
C ARG A 195 4.91 -4.09 -19.78
N ARG A 196 6.13 -3.67 -20.14
CA ARG A 196 7.08 -4.52 -20.90
C ARG A 196 7.59 -5.66 -20.04
N LYS A 197 7.96 -5.38 -18.79
CA LYS A 197 8.42 -6.42 -17.84
C LYS A 197 7.28 -7.39 -17.52
N ALA A 198 6.05 -6.91 -17.34
CA ALA A 198 4.87 -7.76 -17.19
C ALA A 198 4.64 -8.66 -18.41
N ARG A 199 4.66 -8.10 -19.63
CA ARG A 199 4.53 -8.91 -20.87
C ARG A 199 5.63 -9.97 -20.98
N HIS A 200 6.86 -9.64 -20.60
CA HIS A 200 7.98 -10.57 -20.60
C HIS A 200 7.81 -11.68 -19.55
N GLU A 201 7.42 -11.32 -18.33
CA GLU A 201 7.19 -12.28 -17.25
C GLU A 201 6.00 -13.21 -17.53
N ILE A 202 4.90 -12.65 -18.04
CA ILE A 202 3.72 -13.42 -18.48
C ILE A 202 4.11 -14.40 -19.59
N ARG A 203 4.91 -13.95 -20.58
CA ARG A 203 5.41 -14.82 -21.65
C ARG A 203 6.35 -15.93 -21.14
N ARG A 204 7.21 -15.63 -20.17
CA ARG A 204 8.10 -16.63 -19.55
C ARG A 204 7.36 -17.63 -18.66
N HIS A 205 6.26 -17.22 -18.03
CA HIS A 205 5.53 -18.01 -17.04
C HIS A 205 4.24 -18.65 -17.58
N HIS A 206 4.00 -18.58 -18.90
CA HIS A 206 2.79 -19.07 -19.58
C HIS A 206 2.46 -20.56 -19.38
N SER A 207 3.29 -21.33 -18.69
CA SER A 207 3.05 -22.75 -18.42
C SER A 207 2.28 -23.03 -17.12
N ARG A 208 2.04 -22.07 -16.21
CA ARG A 208 1.41 -22.34 -14.89
C ARG A 208 0.58 -21.16 -14.34
N PRO A 209 -0.52 -21.40 -13.61
CA PRO A 209 -1.48 -20.35 -13.22
C PRO A 209 -0.82 -19.31 -12.29
N ALA A 210 -0.59 -18.11 -12.82
CA ALA A 210 -0.21 -16.92 -12.07
C ALA A 210 -1.46 -16.05 -11.85
N GLN A 211 -1.78 -15.73 -10.60
CA GLN A 211 -2.80 -14.73 -10.31
C GLN A 211 -2.15 -13.35 -10.45
N ILE A 212 -2.65 -12.57 -11.41
CA ILE A 212 -2.22 -11.20 -11.70
C ILE A 212 -3.12 -10.27 -10.88
N TRP A 213 -2.53 -9.47 -10.00
CA TRP A 213 -3.25 -8.45 -9.23
C TRP A 213 -2.85 -7.08 -9.76
N THR A 214 -3.77 -6.43 -10.48
CA THR A 214 -3.64 -5.04 -10.91
C THR A 214 -4.64 -4.18 -10.15
N ARG A 215 -4.20 -2.99 -9.73
CA ARG A 215 -5.09 -1.93 -9.23
C ARG A 215 -6.20 -1.64 -10.26
N PRO A 216 -7.44 -1.31 -9.86
CA PRO A 216 -8.40 -0.73 -10.79
C PRO A 216 -7.85 0.62 -11.26
N GLU A 217 -7.57 0.75 -12.56
CA GLU A 217 -7.37 2.06 -13.19
C GLU A 217 -8.69 2.84 -13.02
N ARG A 218 -8.62 4.06 -12.46
CA ARG A 218 -9.67 5.08 -12.65
C ARG A 218 -9.47 5.69 -14.03
#